data_AF-A0A2T3WBH3-F1
#
_entry.id   AF-A0A2T3WBH3-F1
#
_cell.length_a   1.000
_cell.length_b   1.000
_cell.length_c   1.000
_cell.angle_alpha   90.00
_cell.angle_beta   90.00
_cell.angle_gamma   90.00
#
_symmetry.space_group_name_H-M   'P 1'
#
loop_
_entity.id
_entity.type
_entity.pdbx_description
1 polymer ?
#
loop_
_entity_poly.entity_id
_entity_poly.type
_entity_poly.pdbx_seq_one_letter_code
_entity_poly.pdbx_strand_id
1 'polypeptide(L)'
;MSLPPVHPRAISGLRNFFHDYFQAVRELGLDQTPEQRRHLPEFFLTFSEHSAPPLTLHIYPDGALQTAGALEDKIRALFSPRLEPHVRATLHEISEREGMYQGFQRGGQTLYLHPAALRRLSQLPVARDAYGVIHLTLLWAHLVSFGLLALLLLLAEGGFLENLLVVGFYGVLLLISYFLLTLPLRLSAVQKALGGGRQRAFAAILADCQPVGRRALDEHLAAELPAGVLTRLNQLPERRPQPLDVLIRDEWRLGELWDLAHQAAHDLAKVPESSPEFSRLSTQTEALLDDVAQAFALAQLPEPEQATRLNTLREQITRHAQALGVGRQALLPEPTSAQPSR
;
A
#
# COMPACT_ATOMS: atom_id res chain seq x y z
N MET A 1 5.54 13.18 4.12
CA MET A 1 5.62 12.18 5.20
C MET A 1 6.88 11.34 5.01
N SER A 2 7.69 11.08 6.04
CA SER A 2 8.87 10.22 5.92
C SER A 2 8.49 8.78 6.28
N LEU A 3 8.49 7.87 5.30
CA LEU A 3 8.24 6.46 5.54
C LEU A 3 9.40 5.83 6.34
N PRO A 4 9.12 4.91 7.28
CA PRO A 4 10.17 4.22 8.01
C PRO A 4 11.04 3.40 7.05
N PRO A 5 12.35 3.23 7.34
CA PRO A 5 13.28 2.56 6.45
C PRO A 5 12.93 1.08 6.28
N VAL A 6 12.67 0.66 5.04
CA VAL A 6 12.33 -0.74 4.70
C VAL A 6 13.53 -1.48 4.15
N HIS A 7 13.70 -2.73 4.60
CA HIS A 7 14.75 -3.62 4.13
C HIS A 7 14.60 -3.94 2.63
N PRO A 8 15.66 -3.87 1.80
CA PRO A 8 15.56 -4.10 0.35
C PRO A 8 14.94 -5.45 -0.03
N ARG A 9 15.19 -6.52 0.73
CA ARG A 9 14.55 -7.83 0.51
C ARG A 9 13.04 -7.83 0.74
N ALA A 10 12.52 -7.02 1.67
CA ALA A 10 11.07 -6.88 1.87
C ALA A 10 10.41 -6.26 0.63
N ILE A 11 11.06 -5.24 0.07
CA ILE A 11 10.61 -4.60 -1.19
C ILE A 11 10.64 -5.61 -2.35
N SER A 12 11.69 -6.43 -2.46
CA SER A 12 11.74 -7.53 -3.44
C SER A 12 10.61 -8.53 -3.27
N GLY A 13 10.33 -8.92 -2.03
CA GLY A 13 9.28 -9.87 -1.69
C GLY A 13 7.92 -9.35 -2.12
N LEU A 14 7.57 -8.12 -1.73
CA LEU A 14 6.34 -7.45 -2.14
C LEU A 14 6.22 -7.34 -3.66
N ARG A 15 7.29 -6.91 -4.35
CA ARG A 15 7.31 -6.85 -5.82
C ARG A 15 7.00 -8.21 -6.45
N ASN A 16 7.65 -9.27 -5.99
CA ASN A 16 7.48 -10.61 -6.56
C ASN A 16 6.10 -11.17 -6.24
N PHE A 17 5.63 -10.99 -5.02
CA PHE A 17 4.27 -11.34 -4.61
C PHE A 17 3.22 -10.69 -5.53
N PHE A 18 3.30 -9.37 -5.75
CA PHE A 18 2.33 -8.69 -6.61
C PHE A 18 2.48 -9.06 -8.09
N HIS A 19 3.70 -9.35 -8.55
CA HIS A 19 3.92 -9.86 -9.90
C HIS A 19 3.20 -11.20 -10.12
N ASP A 20 3.41 -12.15 -9.21
CA ASP A 20 2.83 -13.49 -9.27
C ASP A 20 1.30 -13.44 -9.03
N TYR A 21 0.82 -12.54 -8.16
CA TYR A 21 -0.61 -12.26 -7.98
C TYR A 21 -1.27 -11.80 -9.29
N PHE A 22 -0.68 -10.85 -10.03
CA PHE A 22 -1.24 -10.43 -11.31
C PHE A 22 -1.21 -11.53 -12.37
N GLN A 23 -0.25 -12.47 -12.31
CA GLN A 23 -0.27 -13.66 -13.15
C GLN A 23 -1.45 -14.57 -12.78
N ALA A 24 -1.64 -14.84 -11.49
CA ALA A 24 -2.76 -15.64 -10.98
C ALA A 24 -4.13 -15.05 -11.38
N VAL A 25 -4.30 -13.73 -11.26
CA VAL A 25 -5.52 -13.02 -11.70
C VAL A 25 -5.80 -13.24 -13.19
N ARG A 26 -4.76 -13.18 -14.03
CA ARG A 26 -4.88 -13.39 -15.48
C ARG A 26 -5.18 -14.84 -15.83
N GLU A 27 -4.50 -15.79 -15.20
CA GLU A 27 -4.73 -17.23 -15.38
C GLU A 27 -6.18 -17.62 -15.05
N LEU A 28 -6.76 -17.00 -14.02
CA LEU A 28 -8.14 -17.21 -13.61
C LEU A 28 -9.15 -16.36 -14.40
N GLY A 29 -8.68 -15.54 -15.35
CA GLY A 29 -9.53 -14.69 -16.18
C GLY A 29 -10.25 -13.56 -15.43
N LEU A 30 -9.75 -13.16 -14.26
CA LEU A 30 -10.39 -12.18 -13.37
C LEU A 30 -10.11 -10.73 -13.74
N ASP A 31 -9.25 -10.50 -14.73
CA ASP A 31 -8.96 -9.19 -15.31
C ASP A 31 -9.68 -8.94 -16.64
N GLN A 32 -10.62 -9.79 -17.06
CA GLN A 32 -11.25 -9.68 -18.39
C GLN A 32 -12.40 -8.67 -18.44
N THR A 33 -13.28 -8.65 -17.45
CA THR A 33 -14.41 -7.70 -17.40
C THR A 33 -14.30 -6.72 -16.22
N PRO A 34 -14.93 -5.52 -16.31
CA PRO A 34 -15.03 -4.61 -15.18
C PRO A 34 -15.65 -5.26 -13.94
N GLU A 35 -16.69 -6.08 -14.13
CA GLU A 35 -17.42 -6.76 -13.06
C GLU A 35 -16.53 -7.76 -12.29
N GLN A 36 -15.67 -8.50 -12.98
CA GLN A 36 -14.74 -9.42 -12.32
C GLN A 36 -13.63 -8.68 -11.58
N ARG A 37 -13.13 -7.58 -12.15
CA ARG A 37 -12.08 -6.75 -11.52
C ARG A 37 -12.56 -6.10 -10.22
N ARG A 38 -13.87 -5.84 -10.10
CA ARG A 38 -14.50 -5.25 -8.90
C ARG A 38 -14.36 -6.12 -7.67
N HIS A 39 -14.34 -7.43 -7.85
CA HIS A 39 -14.29 -8.38 -6.76
C HIS A 39 -12.85 -8.81 -6.39
N LEU A 40 -11.83 -8.18 -6.99
CA LEU A 40 -10.44 -8.50 -6.66
C LEU A 40 -10.09 -8.10 -5.21
N PRO A 41 -9.22 -8.86 -4.52
CA PRO A 41 -8.86 -8.58 -3.14
C PRO A 41 -8.29 -7.19 -2.90
N GLU A 42 -8.57 -6.64 -1.72
CA GLU A 42 -7.96 -5.42 -1.21
C GLU A 42 -6.64 -5.72 -0.50
N PHE A 43 -5.69 -4.78 -0.60
CA PHE A 43 -4.37 -4.91 -0.02
C PHE A 43 -4.02 -3.70 0.83
N PHE A 44 -3.61 -3.94 2.09
CA PHE A 44 -3.18 -2.92 3.02
C PHE A 44 -1.79 -3.26 3.57
N LEU A 45 -0.92 -2.26 3.64
CA LEU A 45 0.44 -2.40 4.14
C LEU A 45 0.60 -1.62 5.45
N THR A 46 0.82 -2.32 6.55
CA THR A 46 1.05 -1.74 7.88
C THR A 46 2.53 -1.73 8.21
N PHE A 47 3.04 -0.57 8.63
CA PHE A 47 4.38 -0.38 9.16
C PHE A 47 4.34 -0.50 10.68
N SER A 48 4.95 -1.54 11.21
CA SER A 48 5.04 -1.76 12.65
C SER A 48 6.42 -1.41 13.16
N GLU A 49 6.50 -0.50 14.11
CA GLU A 49 7.75 -0.09 14.75
C GLU A 49 8.19 -1.06 15.86
N HIS A 50 7.26 -1.87 16.37
CA HIS A 50 7.45 -2.70 17.57
C HIS A 50 7.33 -4.21 17.34
N SER A 51 7.09 -4.65 16.09
CA SER A 51 6.99 -6.08 15.78
C SER A 51 7.95 -6.51 14.67
N ALA A 52 8.42 -7.77 14.78
CA ALA A 52 9.18 -8.44 13.74
C ALA A 52 8.27 -9.47 13.05
N PRO A 53 8.11 -9.43 11.71
CA PRO A 53 8.70 -8.46 10.77
C PRO A 53 8.05 -7.06 10.84
N PRO A 54 8.77 -5.99 10.44
CA PRO A 54 8.32 -4.60 10.56
C PRO A 54 7.23 -4.22 9.55
N LEU A 55 6.88 -5.11 8.63
CA LEU A 55 5.85 -4.92 7.62
C LEU A 55 4.83 -6.04 7.70
N THR A 56 3.55 -5.66 7.73
CA THR A 56 2.44 -6.59 7.57
C THR A 56 1.62 -6.24 6.33
N LEU A 57 1.47 -7.19 5.41
CA LEU A 57 0.56 -7.12 4.28
C LEU A 57 -0.74 -7.82 4.65
N HIS A 58 -1.82 -7.05 4.74
CA HIS A 58 -3.17 -7.52 5.01
C HIS A 58 -3.94 -7.64 3.70
N ILE A 59 -4.62 -8.76 3.51
CA ILE A 59 -5.31 -9.10 2.27
C ILE A 59 -6.75 -9.44 2.61
N TYR A 60 -7.69 -8.80 1.91
CA TYR A 60 -9.13 -8.98 2.10
C TYR A 60 -9.74 -9.47 0.79
N PRO A 61 -10.05 -10.77 0.66
CA PRO A 61 -10.76 -11.28 -0.49
C PRO A 61 -12.22 -10.79 -0.49
N ASP A 62 -12.83 -10.71 -1.67
CA ASP A 62 -14.26 -10.45 -1.81
C ASP A 62 -15.03 -11.77 -1.92
N GLY A 63 -15.97 -11.99 -1.00
CA GLY A 63 -16.78 -13.22 -0.96
C GLY A 63 -17.81 -13.33 -2.07
N ALA A 64 -18.05 -12.25 -2.82
CA ALA A 64 -18.88 -12.28 -4.01
C ALA A 64 -18.17 -12.90 -5.24
N LEU A 65 -16.86 -13.13 -5.17
CA LEU A 65 -16.09 -13.69 -6.28
C LEU A 65 -16.33 -15.21 -6.38
N GLN A 66 -16.96 -15.69 -7.44
CA GLN A 66 -17.30 -17.13 -7.62
C GLN A 66 -16.06 -18.05 -7.60
N THR A 67 -14.89 -17.53 -7.97
CA THR A 67 -13.59 -18.23 -7.91
C THR A 67 -12.73 -17.79 -6.72
N ALA A 68 -13.33 -17.19 -5.67
CA ALA A 68 -12.62 -16.70 -4.48
C ALA A 68 -11.71 -17.76 -3.88
N GLY A 69 -12.19 -19.00 -3.71
CA GLY A 69 -11.38 -20.11 -3.17
C GLY A 69 -10.12 -20.40 -3.99
N ALA A 70 -10.22 -20.43 -5.33
CA ALA A 70 -9.06 -20.70 -6.18
C ALA A 70 -8.04 -19.55 -6.19
N LEU A 71 -8.51 -18.30 -6.11
CA LEU A 71 -7.64 -17.13 -6.01
C LEU A 71 -6.98 -17.06 -4.61
N GLU A 72 -7.74 -17.33 -3.54
CA GLU A 72 -7.24 -17.38 -2.17
C GLU A 72 -6.17 -18.45 -1.98
N ASP A 73 -6.37 -19.64 -2.53
CA ASP A 73 -5.37 -20.73 -2.50
C ASP A 73 -4.07 -20.31 -3.18
N LYS A 74 -4.18 -19.70 -4.38
CA LYS A 74 -3.01 -19.14 -5.08
C LYS A 74 -2.33 -18.05 -4.25
N ILE A 75 -3.09 -17.13 -3.64
CA ILE A 75 -2.55 -16.06 -2.79
C ILE A 75 -1.82 -16.64 -1.59
N ARG A 76 -2.41 -17.62 -0.89
CA ARG A 76 -1.84 -18.26 0.30
C ARG A 76 -0.54 -18.99 -0.04
N ALA A 77 -0.48 -19.64 -1.19
CA ALA A 77 0.75 -20.29 -1.69
C ALA A 77 1.90 -19.30 -1.93
N LEU A 78 1.61 -18.01 -2.19
CA LEU A 78 2.62 -16.98 -2.40
C LEU A 78 3.22 -16.42 -1.11
N PHE A 79 2.66 -16.69 0.08
CA PHE A 79 3.11 -16.08 1.34
C PHE A 79 4.51 -16.56 1.75
N SER A 80 4.67 -17.88 1.96
CA SER A 80 5.91 -18.46 2.50
C SER A 80 7.14 -18.29 1.61
N PRO A 81 7.10 -18.51 0.27
CA PRO A 81 8.31 -18.41 -0.56
C PRO A 81 8.72 -16.98 -0.91
N ARG A 82 7.83 -15.97 -0.79
CA ARG A 82 8.10 -14.61 -1.31
C ARG A 82 8.22 -13.54 -0.23
N LEU A 83 7.49 -13.66 0.88
CA LEU A 83 7.34 -12.57 1.85
C LEU A 83 8.12 -12.83 3.14
N GLU A 84 8.20 -14.08 3.58
CA GLU A 84 8.97 -14.43 4.77
C GLU A 84 10.49 -14.41 4.52
N PRO A 85 11.31 -14.04 5.52
CA PRO A 85 10.95 -13.62 6.88
C PRO A 85 10.70 -12.10 7.02
N HIS A 86 10.65 -11.35 5.92
CA HIS A 86 10.78 -9.88 5.95
C HIS A 86 9.45 -9.12 5.90
N VAL A 87 8.38 -9.78 5.51
CA VAL A 87 7.01 -9.26 5.47
C VAL A 87 6.08 -10.33 6.00
N ARG A 88 5.23 -9.99 6.98
CA ARG A 88 4.15 -10.87 7.43
C ARG A 88 2.98 -10.70 6.48
N ALA A 89 2.46 -11.78 5.93
CA ALA A 89 1.22 -11.75 5.15
C ALA A 89 0.08 -12.33 5.97
N THR A 90 -1.07 -11.69 5.92
CA THR A 90 -2.29 -12.17 6.60
C THR A 90 -3.46 -12.05 5.64
N LEU A 91 -4.05 -13.20 5.32
CA LEU A 91 -5.34 -13.26 4.63
C LEU A 91 -6.42 -13.25 5.71
N HIS A 92 -7.28 -12.24 5.69
CA HIS A 92 -8.35 -12.08 6.67
C HIS A 92 -9.66 -12.66 6.14
N GLU A 93 -10.53 -13.06 7.05
CA GLU A 93 -11.91 -13.35 6.69
C GLU A 93 -12.67 -12.04 6.42
N ILE A 94 -13.69 -12.10 5.56
CA ILE A 94 -14.53 -10.93 5.22
C ILE A 94 -15.22 -10.37 6.46
N SER A 95 -15.61 -11.25 7.37
CA SER A 95 -16.20 -10.92 8.68
C SER A 95 -15.28 -10.05 9.55
N GLU A 96 -13.96 -10.17 9.39
CA GLU A 96 -12.96 -9.43 10.15
C GLU A 96 -12.70 -8.02 9.60
N ARG A 97 -13.21 -7.74 8.39
CA ARG A 97 -12.94 -6.50 7.66
C ARG A 97 -13.34 -5.26 8.46
N GLU A 98 -14.53 -5.22 9.04
CA GLU A 98 -15.02 -4.06 9.80
C GLU A 98 -14.23 -3.82 11.10
N GLY A 99 -13.89 -4.89 11.84
CA GLY A 99 -13.10 -4.81 13.07
C GLY A 99 -11.63 -4.42 12.82
N MET A 100 -11.06 -4.83 11.68
CA MET A 100 -9.67 -4.53 11.33
C MET A 100 -9.42 -3.06 10.96
N TYR A 101 -10.39 -2.39 10.33
CA TYR A 101 -10.27 -0.94 10.09
C TYR A 101 -10.17 -0.13 11.39
N GLN A 102 -10.78 -0.62 12.47
CA GLN A 102 -10.60 -0.08 13.81
C GLN A 102 -9.25 -0.50 14.41
N GLY A 103 -8.81 -1.74 14.14
CA GLY A 103 -7.50 -2.27 14.54
C GLY A 103 -6.30 -1.54 13.93
N PHE A 104 -6.38 -1.08 12.68
CA PHE A 104 -5.34 -0.27 12.02
C PHE A 104 -5.00 1.01 12.79
N GLN A 105 -5.95 1.56 13.56
CA GLN A 105 -5.74 2.74 14.40
C GLN A 105 -4.72 2.50 15.54
N ARG A 106 -4.54 1.23 15.95
CA ARG A 106 -3.68 0.84 17.10
C ARG A 106 -2.37 0.18 16.67
N GLY A 107 -2.25 -0.24 15.41
CA GLY A 107 -1.18 -1.14 14.93
C GLY A 107 0.03 -0.49 14.24
N GLY A 108 -0.04 0.79 13.89
CA GLY A 108 1.01 1.53 13.17
C GLY A 108 0.46 2.32 11.98
N GLN A 109 1.33 2.92 11.16
CA GLN A 109 0.89 3.57 9.93
C GLN A 109 0.44 2.48 8.93
N THR A 110 -0.81 2.51 8.47
CA THR A 110 -1.32 1.60 7.44
C THR A 110 -1.58 2.35 6.15
N LEU A 111 -1.21 1.76 5.00
CA LEU A 111 -1.44 2.30 3.67
C LEU A 111 -2.30 1.34 2.85
N TYR A 112 -3.35 1.82 2.19
CA TYR A 112 -4.07 1.10 1.16
C TYR A 112 -3.31 1.13 -0.16
N LEU A 113 -3.06 -0.05 -0.72
CA LEU A 113 -2.34 -0.22 -1.98
C LEU A 113 -3.35 -0.27 -3.14
N HIS A 114 -3.65 0.89 -3.71
CA HIS A 114 -4.52 0.99 -4.88
C HIS A 114 -3.98 0.19 -6.09
N PRO A 115 -4.82 -0.24 -7.04
CA PRO A 115 -4.39 -1.10 -8.16
C PRO A 115 -3.22 -0.56 -8.99
N ALA A 116 -3.13 0.77 -9.13
CA ALA A 116 -2.01 1.42 -9.82
C ALA A 116 -0.69 1.29 -9.04
N ALA A 117 -0.70 1.47 -7.71
CA ALA A 117 0.46 1.22 -6.86
C ALA A 117 0.87 -0.25 -6.90
N LEU A 118 -0.08 -1.19 -6.82
CA LEU A 118 0.20 -2.63 -6.95
C LEU A 118 0.92 -2.95 -8.25
N ARG A 119 0.46 -2.38 -9.37
CA ARG A 119 1.09 -2.55 -10.68
C ARG A 119 2.50 -1.95 -10.74
N ARG A 120 2.70 -0.74 -10.18
CA ARG A 120 4.03 -0.12 -10.10
C ARG A 120 4.98 -0.92 -9.19
N LEU A 121 4.47 -1.45 -8.09
CA LEU A 121 5.22 -2.33 -7.18
C LEU A 121 5.66 -3.61 -7.90
N SER A 122 4.77 -4.26 -8.66
CA SER A 122 5.09 -5.51 -9.38
C SER A 122 6.14 -5.32 -10.49
N GLN A 123 6.26 -4.10 -11.01
CA GLN A 123 7.20 -3.72 -12.07
C GLN A 123 8.51 -3.12 -11.54
N LEU A 124 8.68 -3.01 -10.22
CA LEU A 124 9.85 -2.37 -9.64
C LEU A 124 11.14 -3.11 -10.06
N PRO A 125 12.16 -2.41 -10.58
CA PRO A 125 13.39 -3.02 -11.08
C PRO A 125 14.28 -3.48 -9.92
N VAL A 126 14.05 -4.71 -9.44
CA VAL A 126 14.73 -5.28 -8.28
C VAL A 126 16.11 -5.88 -8.63
N ALA A 127 16.27 -6.51 -9.80
CA ALA A 127 17.49 -7.24 -10.16
C ALA A 127 18.65 -6.35 -10.67
N ARG A 128 18.44 -5.04 -10.79
CA ARG A 128 19.40 -4.10 -11.39
C ARG A 128 20.13 -3.21 -10.39
N ASP A 129 19.84 -3.31 -9.09
CA ASP A 129 20.55 -2.55 -8.07
C ASP A 129 21.75 -3.32 -7.50
N ALA A 130 22.73 -2.58 -6.97
CA ALA A 130 23.98 -3.16 -6.49
C ALA A 130 23.75 -4.21 -5.39
N TYR A 131 22.73 -4.02 -4.55
CA TYR A 131 22.34 -4.99 -3.54
C TYR A 131 21.87 -6.32 -4.15
N GLY A 132 20.98 -6.27 -5.14
CA GLY A 132 20.46 -7.44 -5.84
C GLY A 132 21.56 -8.19 -6.61
N VAL A 133 22.45 -7.45 -7.27
CA VAL A 133 23.59 -8.01 -8.02
C VAL A 133 24.53 -8.76 -7.09
N ILE A 134 25.03 -8.13 -6.02
CA ILE A 134 25.97 -8.76 -5.08
C ILE A 134 25.37 -10.03 -4.46
N HIS A 135 24.11 -9.93 -4.03
CA HIS A 135 23.43 -11.06 -3.41
C HIS A 135 23.23 -12.23 -4.39
N LEU A 136 22.84 -11.94 -5.64
CA LEU A 136 22.60 -12.95 -6.67
C LEU A 136 23.92 -13.59 -7.13
N THR A 137 24.98 -12.80 -7.31
CA THR A 137 26.32 -13.30 -7.67
C THR A 137 26.88 -14.21 -6.59
N LEU A 138 26.73 -13.84 -5.31
CA LEU A 138 27.15 -14.70 -4.20
C LEU A 138 26.38 -16.02 -4.21
N LEU A 139 25.05 -15.99 -4.41
CA LEU A 139 24.25 -17.21 -4.48
C LEU A 139 24.69 -18.12 -5.64
N TRP A 140 24.82 -17.56 -6.85
CA TRP A 140 25.28 -18.31 -8.02
C TRP A 140 26.68 -18.90 -7.84
N ALA A 141 27.61 -18.13 -7.28
CA ALA A 141 28.96 -18.62 -7.01
C ALA A 141 28.95 -19.85 -6.09
N HIS A 142 28.11 -19.86 -5.05
CA HIS A 142 27.99 -21.00 -4.13
C HIS A 142 27.27 -22.19 -4.79
N LEU A 143 26.21 -21.96 -5.56
CA LEU A 143 25.49 -23.03 -6.27
C LEU A 143 26.36 -23.71 -7.34
N VAL A 144 27.11 -22.91 -8.12
CA VAL A 144 28.04 -23.44 -9.13
C VAL A 144 29.18 -24.21 -8.46
N SER A 145 29.75 -23.67 -7.37
CA SER A 145 30.81 -24.37 -6.63
C SER A 145 30.32 -25.68 -6.04
N PHE A 146 29.11 -25.71 -5.47
CA PHE A 146 28.48 -26.93 -4.96
C PHE A 146 28.22 -27.94 -6.07
N GLY A 147 27.62 -27.50 -7.19
CA GLY A 147 27.31 -28.36 -8.33
C GLY A 147 28.57 -28.96 -8.96
N LEU A 148 29.64 -28.17 -9.10
CA LEU A 148 30.92 -28.64 -9.61
C LEU A 148 31.54 -29.69 -8.68
N LEU A 149 31.51 -29.44 -7.36
CA LEU A 149 32.03 -30.38 -6.38
C LEU A 149 31.23 -31.70 -6.37
N ALA A 150 29.90 -31.61 -6.40
CA ALA A 150 29.03 -32.78 -6.48
C ALA A 150 29.30 -33.60 -7.75
N LEU A 151 29.49 -32.92 -8.89
CA LEU A 151 29.84 -33.57 -10.15
C LEU A 151 31.21 -34.26 -10.09
N LEU A 152 32.23 -33.58 -9.55
CA LEU A 152 33.58 -34.14 -9.39
C LEU A 152 33.58 -35.37 -8.48
N LEU A 153 32.75 -35.38 -7.42
CA LEU A 153 32.63 -36.51 -6.50
C LEU A 153 31.80 -37.66 -7.07
N LEU A 154 30.84 -37.39 -7.97
CA LEU A 154 30.14 -38.43 -8.72
C LEU A 154 31.03 -39.10 -9.78
N LEU A 155 32.03 -38.38 -10.29
CA LEU A 155 33.01 -38.87 -11.26
C LEU A 155 34.23 -39.55 -10.60
N ALA A 156 34.42 -39.39 -9.29
CA ALA A 156 35.52 -40.00 -8.55
C ALA A 156 35.21 -41.49 -8.26
N GLU A 157 36.22 -42.35 -8.43
CA GLU A 157 36.12 -43.75 -7.98
C GLU A 157 36.09 -43.79 -6.44
N GLY A 158 34.92 -44.10 -5.87
CA GLY A 158 34.69 -44.14 -4.43
C GLY A 158 33.31 -44.71 -4.09
N GLY A 159 33.12 -45.13 -2.84
CA GLY A 159 31.84 -45.67 -2.37
C GLY A 159 30.76 -44.59 -2.35
N PHE A 160 29.58 -44.88 -2.91
CA PHE A 160 28.44 -43.94 -2.99
C PHE A 160 28.11 -43.26 -1.65
N LEU A 161 28.15 -44.02 -0.55
CA LEU A 161 27.83 -43.51 0.79
C LEU A 161 28.89 -42.54 1.32
N GLU A 162 30.18 -42.79 1.05
CA GLU A 162 31.29 -41.91 1.47
C GLU A 162 31.25 -40.60 0.69
N ASN A 163 31.04 -40.67 -0.63
CA ASN A 163 30.90 -39.49 -1.48
C ASN A 163 29.69 -38.64 -1.08
N LEU A 164 28.57 -39.26 -0.69
CA LEU A 164 27.38 -38.55 -0.21
C LEU A 164 27.63 -37.77 1.10
N LEU A 165 28.36 -38.37 2.04
CA LEU A 165 28.73 -37.71 3.30
C LEU A 165 29.66 -36.52 3.05
N VAL A 166 30.62 -36.65 2.14
CA VAL A 166 31.53 -35.55 1.75
C VAL A 166 30.76 -34.40 1.08
N VAL A 167 29.88 -34.70 0.11
CA VAL A 167 29.01 -33.68 -0.52
C VAL A 167 28.14 -32.98 0.53
N GLY A 168 27.55 -33.73 1.47
CA GLY A 168 26.74 -33.18 2.55
C GLY A 168 27.54 -32.21 3.44
N PHE A 169 28.73 -32.61 3.87
CA PHE A 169 29.61 -31.77 4.70
C PHE A 169 30.03 -30.47 3.99
N TYR A 170 30.42 -30.57 2.71
CA TYR A 170 30.75 -29.38 1.92
C TYR A 170 29.52 -28.49 1.64
N GLY A 171 28.34 -29.08 1.48
CA GLY A 171 27.08 -28.35 1.40
C GLY A 171 26.84 -27.50 2.64
N VAL A 172 27.08 -28.06 3.85
CA VAL A 172 27.00 -27.32 5.10
C VAL A 172 28.04 -26.19 5.18
N LEU A 173 29.30 -26.46 4.80
CA LEU A 173 30.34 -25.43 4.78
C LEU A 173 30.00 -24.27 3.83
N LEU A 174 29.46 -24.57 2.64
CA LEU A 174 29.03 -23.56 1.67
C LEU A 174 27.84 -22.75 2.17
N LEU A 175 26.90 -23.35 2.90
CA LEU A 175 25.82 -22.62 3.56
C LEU A 175 26.35 -21.66 4.63
N ILE A 176 27.33 -22.10 5.43
CA ILE A 176 27.98 -21.27 6.44
C ILE A 176 28.76 -20.11 5.78
N SER A 177 29.53 -20.38 4.72
CA SER A 177 30.29 -19.33 4.02
C SER A 177 29.35 -18.30 3.38
N TYR A 178 28.27 -18.76 2.75
CA TYR A 178 27.25 -17.87 2.21
C TYR A 178 26.60 -16.99 3.30
N PHE A 179 26.30 -17.58 4.46
CA PHE A 179 25.76 -16.83 5.60
C PHE A 179 26.74 -15.76 6.11
N LEU A 180 28.02 -16.11 6.27
CA LEU A 180 29.06 -15.17 6.72
C LEU A 180 29.28 -14.04 5.71
N LEU A 181 29.36 -14.35 4.42
CA LEU A 181 29.57 -13.37 3.35
C LEU A 181 28.36 -12.44 3.14
N THR A 182 27.15 -12.90 3.47
CA THR A 182 25.94 -12.08 3.40
C THR A 182 25.63 -11.33 4.71
N LEU A 183 26.37 -11.59 5.80
CA LEU A 183 26.18 -10.92 7.08
C LEU A 183 26.37 -9.38 7.00
N PRO A 184 27.40 -8.85 6.31
CA PRO A 184 27.57 -7.39 6.16
C PRO A 184 26.43 -6.72 5.40
N LEU A 185 25.74 -7.45 4.52
CA LEU A 185 24.56 -6.95 3.79
C LEU A 185 23.36 -6.72 4.73
N ARG A 186 23.40 -7.21 5.97
CA ARG A 186 22.40 -6.95 7.00
C ARG A 186 22.59 -5.60 7.71
N LEU A 187 23.74 -4.94 7.53
CA LEU A 187 24.00 -3.63 8.11
C LEU A 187 23.17 -2.55 7.40
N SER A 188 22.50 -1.69 8.17
CA SER A 188 21.61 -0.66 7.64
C SER A 188 22.32 0.33 6.71
N ALA A 189 23.57 0.68 6.99
CA ALA A 189 24.40 1.55 6.16
C ALA A 189 24.69 0.93 4.78
N VAL A 190 25.02 -0.37 4.75
CA VAL A 190 25.29 -1.11 3.51
C VAL A 190 24.01 -1.25 2.67
N GLN A 191 22.87 -1.50 3.32
CA GLN A 191 21.57 -1.55 2.64
C GLN A 191 21.17 -0.20 2.02
N LYS A 192 21.36 0.91 2.76
CA LYS A 192 21.09 2.26 2.24
C LYS A 192 22.00 2.58 1.06
N ALA A 193 23.29 2.24 1.14
CA ALA A 193 24.25 2.48 0.07
C ALA A 193 23.95 1.66 -1.19
N LEU A 194 23.67 0.36 -1.04
CA LEU A 194 23.51 -0.56 -2.17
C LEU A 194 22.08 -0.65 -2.72
N GLY A 195 21.08 -0.32 -1.89
CA GLY A 195 19.64 -0.43 -2.19
C GLY A 195 18.89 0.91 -2.17
N GLY A 196 19.58 2.04 -2.04
CA GLY A 196 18.96 3.37 -1.89
C GLY A 196 18.10 3.78 -3.09
N GLY A 197 18.44 3.36 -4.31
CA GLY A 197 17.59 3.57 -5.49
C GLY A 197 16.23 2.86 -5.38
N ARG A 198 16.24 1.59 -4.95
CA ARG A 198 15.04 0.78 -4.72
C ARG A 198 14.18 1.35 -3.61
N GLN A 199 14.80 1.77 -2.51
CA GLN A 199 14.10 2.38 -1.38
C GLN A 199 13.41 3.69 -1.78
N ARG A 200 14.07 4.54 -2.59
CA ARG A 200 13.45 5.76 -3.13
C ARG A 200 12.27 5.47 -4.06
N ALA A 201 12.42 4.50 -4.97
CA ALA A 201 11.33 4.12 -5.87
C ALA A 201 10.12 3.55 -5.11
N PHE A 202 10.38 2.71 -4.10
CA PHE A 202 9.34 2.16 -3.23
C PHE A 202 8.64 3.27 -2.44
N ALA A 203 9.40 4.18 -1.83
CA ALA A 203 8.85 5.32 -1.10
C ALA A 203 7.99 6.22 -2.00
N ALA A 204 8.41 6.44 -3.25
CA ALA A 204 7.63 7.21 -4.22
C ALA A 204 6.30 6.53 -4.57
N ILE A 205 6.26 5.21 -4.73
CA ILE A 205 5.00 4.49 -4.97
C ILE A 205 4.07 4.57 -3.75
N LEU A 206 4.62 4.43 -2.55
CA LEU A 206 3.84 4.50 -1.32
C LEU A 206 3.39 5.91 -0.96
N ALA A 207 4.09 6.95 -1.43
CA ALA A 207 3.64 8.33 -1.28
C ALA A 207 2.34 8.60 -2.02
N ASP A 208 2.07 7.84 -3.09
CA ASP A 208 0.82 7.89 -3.84
C ASP A 208 -0.28 6.99 -3.22
N CYS A 209 0.08 6.17 -2.22
CA CYS A 209 -0.87 5.30 -1.52
C CYS A 209 -1.60 6.03 -0.40
N GLN A 210 -2.86 5.66 -0.21
CA GLN A 210 -3.70 6.30 0.79
C GLN A 210 -3.37 5.79 2.20
N PRO A 211 -3.16 6.65 3.21
CA PRO A 211 -3.16 6.23 4.60
C PRO A 211 -4.56 5.79 5.05
N VAL A 212 -4.64 4.60 5.66
CA VAL A 212 -5.88 4.01 6.16
C VAL A 212 -5.83 3.88 7.68
N GLY A 213 -6.96 4.18 8.30
CA GLY A 213 -7.07 4.32 9.75
C GLY A 213 -7.30 5.78 10.12
N ARG A 214 -8.40 6.04 10.84
CA ARG A 214 -8.71 7.34 11.42
C ARG A 214 -7.84 7.52 12.67
N ARG A 215 -7.26 8.70 12.87
CA ARG A 215 -7.22 9.26 14.24
C ARG A 215 -8.58 9.90 14.42
N ALA A 216 -9.45 9.31 15.23
CA ALA A 216 -10.68 10.00 15.61
C ALA A 216 -10.32 11.44 16.04
N LEU A 217 -11.17 12.41 15.66
CA LEU A 217 -11.03 13.73 16.28
C LEU A 217 -11.24 13.46 17.77
N ASP A 218 -10.19 13.71 18.56
CA ASP A 218 -10.24 13.51 20.00
C ASP A 218 -11.50 14.22 20.52
N GLU A 219 -12.27 13.61 21.44
CA GLU A 219 -13.49 14.23 21.98
C GLU A 219 -13.17 15.63 22.53
N HIS A 220 -11.96 15.80 23.05
CA HIS A 220 -11.45 17.09 23.48
C HIS A 220 -11.24 18.07 22.32
N LEU A 221 -10.65 17.64 21.20
CA LEU A 221 -10.49 18.48 19.99
C LEU A 221 -11.83 18.77 19.30
N ALA A 222 -12.80 17.87 19.40
CA ALA A 222 -14.13 18.09 18.84
C ALA A 222 -14.91 19.14 19.64
N ALA A 223 -14.66 19.26 20.94
CA ALA A 223 -15.24 20.30 21.80
C ALA A 223 -14.71 21.71 21.48
N GLU A 224 -13.50 21.81 20.94
CA GLU A 224 -12.86 23.07 20.53
C GLU A 224 -13.32 23.55 19.14
N LEU A 225 -14.20 22.80 18.45
CA LEU A 225 -14.69 23.19 17.13
C LEU A 225 -15.85 24.20 17.22
N PRO A 226 -15.86 25.23 16.35
CA PRO A 226 -17.02 26.09 16.18
C PRO A 226 -18.27 25.29 15.86
N ALA A 227 -19.40 25.68 16.45
CA ALA A 227 -20.69 25.01 16.22
C ALA A 227 -21.07 24.91 14.73
N GLY A 228 -20.72 25.91 13.93
CA GLY A 228 -20.95 25.93 12.47
C GLY A 228 -20.15 24.87 11.70
N VAL A 229 -18.95 24.55 12.17
CA VAL A 229 -18.08 23.50 11.61
C VAL A 229 -18.58 22.13 12.04
N LEU A 230 -18.89 21.96 13.34
CA LEU A 230 -19.41 20.71 13.87
C LEU A 230 -20.74 20.31 13.21
N THR A 231 -21.65 21.27 13.01
CA THR A 231 -22.95 21.03 12.36
C THR A 231 -22.77 20.50 10.93
N ARG A 232 -21.83 21.06 10.16
CA ARG A 232 -21.57 20.63 8.78
C ARG A 232 -20.81 19.32 8.70
N LEU A 233 -19.88 19.09 9.62
CA LEU A 233 -19.17 17.81 9.72
C LEU A 233 -20.16 16.66 9.97
N ASN A 234 -21.20 16.91 10.77
CA ASN A 234 -22.28 15.95 11.04
C ASN A 234 -23.25 15.74 9.86
N GLN A 235 -23.19 16.57 8.81
CA GLN A 235 -23.95 16.34 7.58
C GLN A 235 -23.24 15.35 6.65
N LEU A 236 -21.94 15.13 6.86
CA LEU A 236 -21.20 14.10 6.15
C LEU A 236 -21.54 12.73 6.73
N PRO A 237 -21.40 11.65 5.93
CA PRO A 237 -21.57 10.31 6.43
C PRO A 237 -20.70 10.07 7.68
N GLU A 238 -21.30 9.54 8.75
CA GLU A 238 -20.60 9.24 10.01
C GLU A 238 -19.40 8.30 9.79
N ARG A 239 -19.50 7.48 8.74
CA ARG A 239 -18.47 6.57 8.28
C ARG A 239 -17.92 7.05 6.95
N ARG A 240 -16.60 7.07 6.83
CA ARG A 240 -15.92 7.25 5.56
C ARG A 240 -16.45 6.23 4.53
N PRO A 241 -16.87 6.66 3.33
CA PRO A 241 -17.30 5.75 2.26
C PRO A 241 -16.24 4.67 2.00
N GLN A 242 -16.69 3.41 1.90
CA GLN A 242 -15.79 2.27 1.76
C GLN A 242 -15.59 1.90 0.28
N PRO A 243 -14.46 1.24 -0.06
CA PRO A 243 -14.17 0.91 -1.45
C PRO A 243 -15.21 0.05 -2.17
N LEU A 244 -16.10 -0.67 -1.46
CA LEU A 244 -17.22 -1.41 -2.08
C LEU A 244 -18.33 -0.50 -2.61
N ASP A 245 -18.59 0.64 -1.96
CA ASP A 245 -19.49 1.67 -2.47
C ASP A 245 -18.87 2.33 -3.71
N VAL A 246 -17.55 2.48 -3.67
CA VAL A 246 -16.67 3.20 -4.62
C VAL A 246 -16.43 2.48 -5.96
N LEU A 247 -16.94 1.26 -6.16
CA LEU A 247 -16.83 0.53 -7.43
C LEU A 247 -17.86 0.99 -8.48
N ILE A 248 -18.75 1.90 -8.10
CA ILE A 248 -19.66 2.63 -8.97
C ILE A 248 -19.03 4.00 -9.24
N ARG A 249 -18.40 4.17 -10.41
CA ARG A 249 -18.01 5.43 -11.10
C ARG A 249 -17.47 6.59 -10.23
N ASP A 250 -16.20 6.97 -10.39
CA ASP A 250 -15.60 8.25 -9.92
C ASP A 250 -15.74 8.61 -8.42
N GLU A 251 -16.30 7.74 -7.60
CA GLU A 251 -16.47 7.88 -6.15
C GLU A 251 -15.16 7.75 -5.33
N TRP A 252 -14.03 7.46 -5.98
CA TRP A 252 -12.70 7.56 -5.37
C TRP A 252 -12.47 8.96 -4.75
N ARG A 253 -13.22 9.97 -5.20
CA ARG A 253 -13.18 11.32 -4.65
C ARG A 253 -14.00 11.48 -3.37
N LEU A 254 -15.11 10.77 -3.13
CA LEU A 254 -15.92 11.01 -1.92
C LEU A 254 -15.20 10.62 -0.63
N GLY A 255 -14.45 9.52 -0.65
CA GLY A 255 -13.57 9.15 0.46
C GLY A 255 -12.49 10.19 0.71
N GLU A 256 -11.86 10.72 -0.34
CA GLU A 256 -10.85 11.79 -0.27
C GLU A 256 -11.44 13.12 0.21
N LEU A 257 -12.66 13.46 -0.22
CA LEU A 257 -13.39 14.64 0.22
C LEU A 257 -13.79 14.53 1.69
N TRP A 258 -14.21 13.34 2.12
CA TRP A 258 -14.45 13.04 3.54
C TRP A 258 -13.18 13.20 4.38
N ASP A 259 -12.05 12.71 3.88
CA ASP A 259 -10.73 12.84 4.54
C ASP A 259 -10.29 14.31 4.61
N LEU A 260 -10.48 15.05 3.52
CA LEU A 260 -10.15 16.47 3.39
C LEU A 260 -10.97 17.33 4.37
N ALA A 261 -12.27 17.06 4.47
CA ALA A 261 -13.19 17.69 5.41
C ALA A 261 -12.77 17.48 6.87
N HIS A 262 -12.46 16.24 7.24
CA HIS A 262 -12.06 15.90 8.59
C HIS A 262 -10.66 16.43 8.94
N GLN A 263 -9.74 16.46 7.98
CA GLN A 263 -8.42 17.06 8.17
C GLN A 263 -8.51 18.58 8.40
N ALA A 264 -9.35 19.28 7.63
CA ALA A 264 -9.58 20.71 7.81
C ALA A 264 -10.19 21.04 9.18
N ALA A 265 -11.19 20.26 9.63
CA ALA A 265 -11.75 20.39 10.97
C ALA A 265 -10.69 20.14 12.05
N HIS A 266 -9.90 19.07 11.91
CA HIS A 266 -8.86 18.74 12.88
C HIS A 266 -7.76 19.80 12.96
N ASP A 267 -7.37 20.41 11.83
CA ASP A 267 -6.37 21.49 11.85
C ASP A 267 -6.93 22.80 12.42
N LEU A 268 -8.21 23.11 12.19
CA LEU A 268 -8.89 24.22 12.85
C LEU A 268 -8.96 24.03 14.38
N ALA A 269 -9.26 22.82 14.86
CA ALA A 269 -9.34 22.53 16.30
C ALA A 269 -8.01 22.76 17.06
N LYS A 270 -6.88 22.82 16.36
CA LYS A 270 -5.57 23.14 16.96
C LYS A 270 -5.29 24.64 17.04
N VAL A 271 -6.09 25.46 16.36
CA VAL A 271 -5.91 26.91 16.30
C VAL A 271 -6.67 27.52 17.47
N PRO A 272 -6.01 28.25 18.38
CA PRO A 272 -6.70 28.89 19.51
C PRO A 272 -7.75 29.91 19.02
N GLU A 273 -8.92 29.94 19.66
CA GLU A 273 -9.99 30.90 19.35
C GLU A 273 -9.53 32.37 19.45
N SER A 274 -8.57 32.63 20.35
CA SER A 274 -7.97 33.95 20.56
C SER A 274 -7.03 34.40 19.44
N SER A 275 -6.70 33.51 18.49
CA SER A 275 -5.79 33.85 17.39
C SER A 275 -6.50 34.66 16.29
N PRO A 276 -5.80 35.60 15.63
CA PRO A 276 -6.39 36.42 14.58
C PRO A 276 -6.78 35.61 13.32
N GLU A 277 -6.23 34.41 13.15
CA GLU A 277 -6.51 33.55 12.00
C GLU A 277 -7.72 32.64 12.22
N PHE A 278 -8.17 32.44 13.47
CA PHE A 278 -9.25 31.50 13.81
C PHE A 278 -10.54 31.80 13.05
N SER A 279 -10.98 33.06 13.05
CA SER A 279 -12.21 33.47 12.34
C SER A 279 -12.11 33.19 10.83
N ARG A 280 -10.97 33.51 10.21
CA ARG A 280 -10.74 33.27 8.78
C ARG A 280 -10.73 31.77 8.46
N LEU A 281 -10.02 30.97 9.25
CA LEU A 281 -9.93 29.52 9.07
C LEU A 281 -11.26 28.84 9.32
N SER A 282 -12.05 29.29 10.30
CA SER A 282 -13.42 28.79 10.54
C SER A 282 -14.30 28.99 9.31
N THR A 283 -14.36 30.20 8.76
CA THR A 283 -15.17 30.48 7.56
C THR A 283 -14.72 29.64 6.36
N GLN A 284 -13.40 29.46 6.18
CA GLN A 284 -12.88 28.65 5.07
C GLN A 284 -13.15 27.16 5.26
N THR A 285 -13.05 26.64 6.49
CA THR A 285 -13.38 25.25 6.81
C THR A 285 -14.88 24.99 6.64
N GLU A 286 -15.75 25.92 7.05
CA GLU A 286 -17.19 25.82 6.80
C GLU A 286 -17.52 25.78 5.30
N ALA A 287 -16.91 26.67 4.50
CA ALA A 287 -17.11 26.69 3.05
C ALA A 287 -16.63 25.39 2.37
N LEU A 288 -15.48 24.85 2.80
CA LEU A 288 -15.00 23.55 2.32
C LEU A 288 -15.97 22.42 2.68
N LEU A 289 -16.50 22.41 3.91
CA LEU A 289 -17.46 21.39 4.35
C LEU A 289 -18.78 21.48 3.59
N ASP A 290 -19.27 22.69 3.30
CA ASP A 290 -20.47 22.90 2.48
C ASP A 290 -20.26 22.33 1.06
N ASP A 291 -19.11 22.59 0.43
CA ASP A 291 -18.80 22.06 -0.89
C ASP A 291 -18.66 20.51 -0.89
N VAL A 292 -18.05 19.95 0.16
CA VAL A 292 -17.93 18.49 0.32
C VAL A 292 -19.30 17.85 0.53
N ALA A 293 -20.15 18.41 1.39
CA ALA A 293 -21.51 17.91 1.61
C ALA A 293 -22.34 17.96 0.30
N GLN A 294 -22.18 19.02 -0.49
CA GLN A 294 -22.80 19.11 -1.81
C GLN A 294 -22.30 18.03 -2.76
N ALA A 295 -21.02 17.64 -2.69
CA ALA A 295 -20.47 16.57 -3.52
C ALA A 295 -21.09 15.21 -3.17
N PHE A 296 -21.31 14.96 -1.88
CA PHE A 296 -22.03 13.79 -1.39
C PHE A 296 -23.49 13.76 -1.87
N ALA A 297 -24.16 14.90 -1.92
CA ALA A 297 -25.54 14.98 -2.43
C ALA A 297 -25.60 14.75 -3.95
N LEU A 298 -24.65 15.30 -4.72
CA LEU A 298 -24.59 15.12 -6.18
C LEU A 298 -24.25 13.69 -6.60
N ALA A 299 -23.54 12.92 -5.76
CA ALA A 299 -23.24 11.51 -6.00
C ALA A 299 -24.51 10.64 -6.15
N GLN A 300 -25.63 11.07 -5.58
CA GLN A 300 -26.90 10.33 -5.59
C GLN A 300 -27.79 10.63 -6.82
N LEU A 301 -27.34 11.50 -7.74
CA LEU A 301 -28.11 11.90 -8.93
C LEU A 301 -27.77 11.04 -10.17
N PRO A 302 -28.74 10.79 -11.09
CA PRO A 302 -28.47 10.13 -12.37
C PRO A 302 -27.66 11.01 -13.35
N GLU A 303 -26.81 10.38 -14.18
CA GLU A 303 -26.11 11.08 -15.29
C GLU A 303 -27.10 11.52 -16.38
N PRO A 304 -26.98 12.73 -16.97
CA PRO A 304 -25.74 13.51 -17.16
C PRO A 304 -25.63 14.83 -16.34
N GLU A 305 -26.63 15.18 -15.52
CA GLU A 305 -26.59 16.42 -14.71
C GLU A 305 -25.47 16.43 -13.65
N GLN A 306 -25.07 15.23 -13.22
CA GLN A 306 -24.02 14.98 -12.26
C GLN A 306 -22.65 15.51 -12.74
N ALA A 307 -22.22 15.17 -13.96
CA ALA A 307 -20.87 15.43 -14.46
C ALA A 307 -20.50 16.92 -14.54
N THR A 308 -21.43 17.78 -14.99
CA THR A 308 -21.16 19.23 -15.13
C THR A 308 -21.09 19.93 -13.77
N ARG A 309 -21.98 19.57 -12.84
CA ARG A 309 -22.01 20.16 -11.49
C ARG A 309 -20.82 19.72 -10.64
N LEU A 310 -20.34 18.48 -10.85
CA LEU A 310 -19.17 17.94 -10.14
C LEU A 310 -17.86 18.65 -10.50
N ASN A 311 -17.71 19.09 -11.76
CA ASN A 311 -16.52 19.82 -12.19
C ASN A 311 -16.40 21.21 -11.54
N THR A 312 -17.48 21.98 -11.55
CA THR A 312 -17.53 23.29 -10.85
C THR A 312 -17.25 23.13 -9.35
N LEU A 313 -17.84 22.10 -8.74
CA LEU A 313 -17.66 21.84 -7.32
C LEU A 313 -16.23 21.40 -6.97
N ARG A 314 -15.58 20.60 -7.83
CA ARG A 314 -14.16 20.23 -7.68
C ARG A 314 -13.25 21.45 -7.67
N GLU A 315 -13.49 22.44 -8.53
CA GLU A 315 -12.69 23.67 -8.55
C GLU A 315 -12.84 24.47 -7.24
N GLN A 316 -14.05 24.51 -6.67
CA GLN A 316 -14.33 25.18 -5.40
C GLN A 316 -13.65 24.48 -4.22
N ILE A 317 -13.81 23.15 -4.12
CA ILE A 317 -13.15 22.31 -3.11
C ILE A 317 -11.63 22.49 -3.18
N THR A 318 -11.06 22.45 -4.38
CA THR A 318 -9.61 22.62 -4.59
C THR A 318 -9.14 23.98 -4.07
N ARG A 319 -9.89 25.03 -4.37
CA ARG A 319 -9.57 26.40 -3.96
C ARG A 319 -9.63 26.55 -2.43
N HIS A 320 -10.66 26.02 -1.78
CA HIS A 320 -10.81 26.10 -0.33
C HIS A 320 -9.77 25.25 0.40
N ALA A 321 -9.47 24.04 -0.10
CA ALA A 321 -8.41 23.19 0.41
C ALA A 321 -7.05 23.88 0.37
N GLN A 322 -6.71 24.51 -0.76
CA GLN A 322 -5.47 25.26 -0.92
C GLN A 322 -5.38 26.46 0.04
N ALA A 323 -6.47 27.19 0.24
CA ALA A 323 -6.54 28.33 1.16
C ALA A 323 -6.31 27.93 2.64
N LEU A 324 -6.72 26.72 2.99
CA LEU A 324 -6.53 26.11 4.31
C LEU A 324 -5.18 25.39 4.46
N GLY A 325 -4.40 25.26 3.37
CA GLY A 325 -3.13 24.53 3.37
C GLY A 325 -3.28 23.01 3.51
N VAL A 326 -4.50 22.48 3.42
CA VAL A 326 -4.81 21.05 3.47
C VAL A 326 -4.85 20.46 2.06
N GLY A 327 -4.53 19.18 1.91
CA GLY A 327 -4.74 18.48 0.63
C GLY A 327 -3.80 18.87 -0.52
N ARG A 328 -2.61 19.42 -0.27
CA ARG A 328 -1.60 19.77 -1.32
C ARG A 328 -1.23 18.63 -2.30
N GLN A 329 -1.61 17.38 -2.00
CA GLN A 329 -1.38 16.20 -2.84
C GLN A 329 -2.68 15.49 -3.29
N ALA A 330 -3.86 15.92 -2.82
CA ALA A 330 -5.09 15.13 -2.88
C ALA A 330 -5.95 15.35 -4.14
N LEU A 331 -5.64 16.36 -4.97
CA LEU A 331 -6.44 16.67 -6.15
C LEU A 331 -5.50 16.71 -7.36
N LEU A 332 -5.05 15.53 -7.78
CA LEU A 332 -4.40 15.39 -9.08
C LEU A 332 -5.39 15.88 -10.16
N PRO A 333 -4.95 16.73 -11.11
CA PRO A 333 -5.77 17.03 -12.27
C PRO A 333 -6.11 15.73 -12.99
N GLU A 334 -7.29 15.65 -13.62
CA GLU A 334 -7.61 14.51 -14.48
C GLU A 334 -6.46 14.27 -15.46
N PRO A 335 -6.14 13.00 -15.81
CA PRO A 335 -5.39 12.76 -17.02
C PRO A 335 -6.22 13.40 -18.13
N THR A 336 -5.75 14.53 -18.66
CA THR A 336 -6.34 15.16 -19.83
C THR A 336 -6.52 14.04 -20.82
N SER A 337 -7.78 13.71 -21.13
CA SER A 337 -8.12 12.74 -22.15
C SER A 337 -7.21 13.06 -23.32
N ALA A 338 -6.24 12.18 -23.57
CA ALA A 338 -5.32 12.35 -24.67
C ALA A 338 -6.22 12.36 -25.91
N GLN A 339 -6.53 13.56 -26.39
CA GLN A 339 -7.15 13.74 -27.68
C GLN A 339 -6.26 12.98 -28.66
N PRO A 340 -6.82 12.09 -29.49
CA PRO A 340 -6.06 11.54 -30.58
C PRO A 340 -5.64 12.73 -31.45
N SER A 341 -4.37 13.09 -31.36
CA SER A 341 -3.75 13.99 -32.32
C SER A 341 -3.77 13.25 -33.64
N ARG A 342 -4.46 13.83 -34.62
CA ARG A 342 -4.56 13.31 -35.98
C ARG A 342 -3.19 13.18 -36.63
#